data_AF-N8UPS5-F1
#
_entry.id   AF-N8UPS5-F1
#
_cell.length_a   1.000
_cell.length_b   1.000
_cell.length_c   1.000
_cell.angle_alpha   90.00
_cell.angle_beta   90.00
_cell.angle_gamma   90.00
#
_symmetry.space_group_name_H-M   'P 1'
#
loop_
_entity.id
_entity.type
_entity.pdbx_description
1 polymer ?
#
loop_
_entity_poly.entity_id
_entity_poly.type
_entity_poly.pdbx_seq_one_letter_code
_entity_poly.pdbx_strand_id
1 'polypeptide(L)'
;MVNPASKFCVEQGGQLEIRNEANGQVGYCKLANGQIVEEWEFFRANQPKCLADEARKLIGQSGLSEEQIKQKTKSEIVRSVGPNQPVTMDYRENRVTVTIDPQTKKISNANCG
;
A
#
# COMPACT_ATOMS: atom_id res chain seq x y z
N MET A 1 -14.16 -18.97 8.32
CA MET A 1 -13.29 -17.90 7.77
C MET A 1 -11.90 -18.09 8.34
N VAL A 2 -10.85 -17.99 7.52
CA VAL A 2 -9.45 -18.09 7.98
C VAL A 2 -8.98 -16.69 8.37
N ASN A 3 -8.23 -16.57 9.46
CA ASN A 3 -7.61 -15.31 9.87
C ASN A 3 -6.67 -14.81 8.75
N PRO A 4 -6.86 -13.58 8.22
CA PRO A 4 -6.04 -13.04 7.13
C PRO A 4 -4.53 -13.04 7.42
N ALA A 5 -4.14 -12.70 8.65
CA ALA A 5 -2.75 -12.66 9.06
C ALA A 5 -2.14 -14.07 9.09
N SER A 6 -2.87 -15.05 9.62
CA SER A 6 -2.47 -16.45 9.61
C SER A 6 -2.35 -17.01 8.19
N LYS A 7 -3.29 -16.67 7.30
CA LYS A 7 -3.24 -17.04 5.89
C LYS A 7 -2.00 -16.44 5.21
N PHE A 8 -1.74 -15.16 5.42
CA PHE A 8 -0.58 -14.47 4.89
C PHE A 8 0.73 -15.11 5.36
N CYS A 9 0.84 -15.46 6.65
CA CYS A 9 2.01 -16.16 7.17
C CYS A 9 2.32 -17.44 6.39
N VAL A 10 1.30 -18.29 6.16
CA VAL A 10 1.44 -19.54 5.41
C VAL A 10 1.76 -19.29 3.94
N GLU A 11 1.16 -18.27 3.32
CA GLU A 11 1.45 -17.87 1.93
C GLU A 11 2.89 -17.35 1.75
N GLN A 12 3.49 -16.75 2.78
CA GLN A 12 4.91 -16.37 2.79
C GLN A 12 5.85 -17.55 3.11
N GLY A 13 5.32 -18.77 3.22
CA GLY A 13 6.09 -19.98 3.55
C GLY A 13 6.47 -20.09 5.04
N GLY A 14 5.84 -19.30 5.91
CA GLY A 14 6.03 -19.36 7.35
C GLY A 14 5.19 -20.44 8.03
N GLN A 15 5.57 -20.78 9.26
CA GLN A 15 4.80 -21.65 10.15
C GLN A 15 4.06 -20.80 11.19
N LEU A 16 2.75 -21.01 11.30
CA LEU A 16 1.94 -20.38 12.33
C LEU A 16 2.20 -21.02 13.71
N GLU A 17 2.46 -20.20 14.72
CA GLU A 17 2.59 -20.60 16.13
C GLU A 17 1.64 -19.77 16.98
N ILE A 18 0.75 -20.41 17.75
CA ILE A 18 -0.10 -19.72 18.71
C ILE A 18 0.54 -19.80 20.09
N ARG A 19 0.70 -18.66 20.76
CA ARG A 19 1.30 -18.57 22.10
C ARG A 19 0.30 -17.99 23.09
N ASN A 20 0.28 -18.55 24.30
CA ASN A 20 -0.46 -17.98 25.42
C ASN A 20 0.40 -16.89 26.07
N GLU A 21 -0.13 -15.67 26.10
CA GLU A 21 0.45 -14.51 26.76
C GLU A 21 -0.44 -14.01 27.89
N ALA A 22 0.05 -13.03 28.65
CA ALA A 22 -0.68 -12.43 29.76
C ALA A 22 -2.07 -11.89 29.35
N ASN A 23 -2.22 -11.46 28.10
CA ASN A 23 -3.45 -10.86 27.57
C ASN A 23 -4.26 -11.81 26.66
N GLY A 24 -3.94 -13.10 26.64
CA GLY A 24 -4.63 -14.11 25.81
C GLY A 24 -3.72 -14.77 24.78
N GLN A 25 -4.32 -15.31 23.72
CA GLN A 25 -3.57 -15.98 22.66
C GLN A 25 -3.10 -14.98 21.59
N VAL A 26 -1.83 -15.07 21.22
CA VAL A 26 -1.21 -14.26 20.17
C VAL A 26 -0.68 -15.19 19.08
N GLY A 27 -0.96 -14.84 17.82
CA GLY A 27 -0.45 -15.55 16.65
C GLY A 27 0.91 -15.03 16.23
N TYR A 28 1.85 -15.94 16.01
CA TYR A 28 3.19 -15.64 15.53
C TYR A 28 3.46 -16.37 14.22
N CYS A 29 4.19 -15.71 13.34
CA CYS A 29 4.71 -16.29 12.12
C CYS A 29 6.20 -16.59 12.26
N LYS A 30 6.56 -17.87 12.22
CA LYS A 30 7.94 -18.33 12.14
C LYS A 30 8.37 -18.43 10.68
N LEU A 31 9.21 -17.50 10.26
CA LEU A 31 9.72 -17.38 8.89
C LEU A 31 10.86 -18.39 8.63
N ALA A 32 11.08 -18.71 7.36
CA ALA A 32 12.11 -19.68 6.93
C ALA A 32 13.55 -19.28 7.31
N ASN A 33 13.80 -17.98 7.50
CA ASN A 33 15.08 -17.45 7.97
C ASN A 33 15.25 -17.54 9.50
N GLY A 34 14.29 -18.15 10.21
CA GLY A 34 14.29 -18.30 11.67
C GLY A 34 13.73 -17.12 12.43
N GLN A 35 13.36 -16.01 11.77
CA GLN A 35 12.70 -14.89 12.42
C GLN A 35 11.29 -15.29 12.89
N ILE A 36 10.90 -14.79 14.06
CA ILE A 36 9.56 -14.96 14.60
C ILE A 36 8.99 -13.56 14.78
N VAL A 37 7.87 -13.29 14.11
CA VAL A 37 7.20 -12.00 14.09
C VAL A 37 5.72 -12.20 14.39
N GLU A 38 5.07 -11.24 15.06
CA GLU A 38 3.62 -11.29 15.30
C GLU A 38 2.87 -11.27 13.96
N GLU A 39 1.85 -12.13 13.79
CA GLU A 39 1.25 -12.35 12.48
C GLU A 39 0.60 -11.10 11.89
N TRP A 40 -0.04 -10.26 12.72
CA TRP A 40 -0.70 -9.05 12.26
C TRP A 40 0.28 -7.93 11.97
N GLU A 41 1.33 -7.78 12.75
CA GLU A 41 2.45 -6.88 12.44
C GLU A 41 3.05 -7.22 11.08
N PHE A 42 3.36 -8.50 10.85
CA PHE A 42 3.88 -8.96 9.58
C PHE A 42 2.91 -8.71 8.42
N PHE A 43 1.63 -9.03 8.59
CA PHE A 43 0.61 -8.79 7.59
C PHE A 43 0.46 -7.29 7.24
N ARG A 44 0.39 -6.41 8.25
CA ARG A 44 0.24 -4.95 8.06
C ARG A 44 1.48 -4.30 7.45
N ALA A 45 2.67 -4.75 7.82
CA ALA A 45 3.92 -4.25 7.28
C ALA A 45 4.07 -4.54 5.77
N ASN A 46 3.43 -5.59 5.28
CA ASN A 46 3.50 -6.03 3.89
C ASN A 46 2.26 -5.65 3.05
N GLN A 47 1.36 -4.82 3.59
CA GLN A 47 0.28 -4.28 2.77
C GLN A 47 0.84 -3.32 1.70
N PRO A 48 0.24 -3.28 0.51
CA PRO A 48 0.62 -2.32 -0.53
C PRO A 48 0.50 -0.88 -0.05
N LYS A 49 1.55 -0.10 -0.29
CA LYS A 49 1.65 1.30 0.11
C LYS A 49 2.20 2.11 -1.04
N CYS A 50 1.62 3.29 -1.22
CA CYS A 50 2.12 4.25 -2.18
C CYS A 50 3.46 4.82 -1.70
N LEU A 51 4.48 4.75 -2.58
CA LEU A 51 5.81 5.31 -2.36
C LEU A 51 5.79 6.81 -2.71
N ALA A 52 5.83 7.66 -1.68
CA ALA A 52 5.73 9.11 -1.85
C ALA A 52 6.83 9.70 -2.74
N ASP A 53 8.06 9.20 -2.64
CA ASP A 53 9.18 9.67 -3.45
C ASP A 53 9.02 9.29 -4.94
N GLU A 54 8.46 8.11 -5.23
CA GLU A 54 8.17 7.72 -6.60
C GLU A 54 6.96 8.48 -7.17
N ALA A 55 5.95 8.74 -6.35
CA ALA A 55 4.80 9.57 -6.74
C ALA A 55 5.25 10.98 -7.17
N ARG A 56 6.14 11.62 -6.40
CA ARG A 56 6.67 12.96 -6.74
C ARG A 56 7.38 13.00 -8.09
N LYS A 57 8.06 11.91 -8.49
CA LYS A 57 8.73 11.82 -9.81
C LYS A 57 7.77 11.84 -10.99
N LEU A 58 6.47 11.59 -10.77
CA LEU A 58 5.45 11.67 -11.82
C LEU A 58 5.17 13.12 -12.27
N ILE A 59 5.49 14.11 -11.45
CA ILE A 59 5.25 15.52 -11.76
C ILE A 59 6.00 15.91 -13.05
N GLY A 60 5.28 16.52 -13.99
CA GLY A 60 5.76 16.89 -15.30
C GLY A 60 5.62 15.82 -16.39
N GLN A 61 5.33 14.56 -16.02
CA GLN A 61 5.06 13.49 -16.99
C GLN A 61 3.63 13.61 -17.56
N SER A 62 3.42 13.08 -18.76
CA SER A 62 2.13 13.04 -19.45
C SER A 62 1.93 11.69 -20.13
N GLY A 63 0.68 11.32 -20.41
CA GLY A 63 0.36 10.09 -21.17
C GLY A 63 0.61 8.78 -20.41
N LEU A 64 0.70 8.83 -19.07
CA LEU A 64 0.79 7.63 -18.24
C LEU A 64 -0.58 6.96 -18.09
N SER A 65 -0.63 5.63 -18.24
CA SER A 65 -1.81 4.85 -17.88
C SER A 65 -1.93 4.68 -16.36
N GLU A 66 -3.12 4.33 -15.89
CA GLU A 66 -3.36 4.01 -14.47
C GLU A 66 -2.43 2.89 -13.99
N GLU A 67 -2.23 1.84 -14.79
CA GLU A 67 -1.35 0.72 -14.48
C GLU A 67 0.12 1.16 -14.36
N GLN A 68 0.58 2.03 -15.26
CA GLN A 68 1.94 2.57 -15.19
C GLN A 68 2.14 3.42 -13.93
N ILE A 69 1.14 4.20 -13.54
CA ILE A 69 1.18 4.97 -12.29
C ILE A 69 1.25 4.01 -11.10
N LYS A 70 0.37 3.01 -11.02
CA LYS A 70 0.39 1.99 -9.95
C LYS A 70 1.73 1.28 -9.83
N GLN A 71 2.31 0.86 -10.94
CA GLN A 71 3.61 0.18 -10.95
C GLN A 71 4.73 1.08 -10.46
N LYS A 72 4.78 2.34 -10.91
CA LYS A 72 5.81 3.29 -10.50
C LYS A 72 5.72 3.64 -9.02
N THR A 73 4.51 3.84 -8.49
CA THR A 73 4.30 4.29 -7.11
C THR A 73 4.06 3.15 -6.13
N LYS A 74 3.91 1.91 -6.59
CA LYS A 74 3.42 0.76 -5.79
C LYS A 74 2.05 0.97 -5.13
N SER A 75 1.28 1.95 -5.60
CA SER A 75 -0.11 2.14 -5.15
C SER A 75 -1.04 1.10 -5.76
N GLU A 76 -2.12 0.76 -5.08
CA GLU A 76 -3.22 -0.05 -5.63
C GLU A 76 -4.29 0.80 -6.32
N ILE A 77 -4.44 2.04 -5.88
CA ILE A 77 -5.50 2.95 -6.31
C ILE A 77 -4.87 4.22 -6.89
N VAL A 78 -5.35 4.63 -8.06
CA VAL A 78 -5.02 5.94 -8.64
C VAL A 78 -6.27 6.79 -8.63
N ARG A 79 -6.16 8.00 -8.07
CA ARG A 79 -7.22 9.01 -8.15
C ARG A 79 -6.73 10.17 -9.01
N SER A 80 -7.28 10.28 -10.21
CA SER A 80 -6.97 11.39 -11.12
C SER A 80 -7.94 12.54 -10.88
N VAL A 81 -7.42 13.76 -10.72
CA VAL A 81 -8.21 14.97 -10.48
C VAL A 81 -7.74 16.13 -11.36
N GLY A 82 -8.64 17.06 -11.67
CA GLY A 82 -8.29 18.34 -12.27
C GLY A 82 -7.80 19.36 -11.25
N PRO A 83 -7.17 20.47 -11.68
CA PRO A 83 -6.82 21.58 -10.80
C PRO A 83 -8.07 22.13 -10.12
N ASN A 84 -7.99 22.36 -8.81
CA ASN A 84 -9.10 22.86 -7.96
C ASN A 84 -10.35 21.97 -7.93
N GLN A 85 -10.28 20.72 -8.40
CA GLN A 85 -11.40 19.79 -8.28
C GLN A 85 -11.61 19.42 -6.80
N PRO A 86 -12.82 19.60 -6.25
CA PRO A 86 -13.10 19.25 -4.87
C PRO A 86 -13.01 17.74 -4.67
N VAL A 87 -12.38 17.34 -3.57
CA VAL A 87 -12.25 15.94 -3.15
C VAL A 87 -12.55 15.81 -1.66
N THR A 88 -13.05 14.66 -1.26
CA THR A 88 -13.17 14.29 0.15
C THR A 88 -11.80 13.92 0.72
N MET A 89 -11.58 14.26 2.00
CA MET A 89 -10.37 13.94 2.74
C MET A 89 -10.42 12.52 3.35
N ASP A 90 -10.52 11.50 2.50
CA ASP A 90 -10.47 10.10 2.92
C ASP A 90 -9.04 9.56 2.79
N TYR A 91 -8.30 9.40 3.88
CA TYR A 91 -6.91 8.94 3.79
C TYR A 91 -6.79 7.45 3.41
N ARG A 92 -5.96 7.13 2.41
CA ARG A 92 -5.64 5.76 1.98
C ARG A 92 -4.15 5.60 1.68
N GLU A 93 -3.45 4.83 2.52
CA GLU A 93 -1.99 4.56 2.37
C GLU A 93 -1.63 3.91 1.02
N ASN A 94 -2.54 3.14 0.44
CA ASN A 94 -2.37 2.44 -0.83
C ASN A 94 -2.79 3.25 -2.06
N ARG A 95 -3.13 4.54 -1.90
CA ARG A 95 -3.59 5.40 -3.01
C ARG A 95 -2.56 6.46 -3.37
N VAL A 96 -2.42 6.71 -4.68
CA VAL A 96 -1.83 7.94 -5.21
C VAL A 96 -2.93 8.81 -5.81
N THR A 97 -2.94 10.09 -5.47
CA THR A 97 -3.76 11.11 -6.14
C THR A 97 -2.87 11.91 -7.08
N VAL A 98 -3.25 12.00 -8.36
CA VAL A 98 -2.54 12.78 -9.38
C VAL A 98 -3.42 13.91 -9.88
N THR A 99 -2.90 15.13 -9.90
CA THR A 99 -3.56 16.29 -10.51
C THR A 99 -3.06 16.44 -11.94
N ILE A 100 -3.97 16.38 -12.91
CA ILE A 100 -3.64 16.46 -14.34
C ILE A 100 -4.10 17.82 -14.87
N ASP A 101 -3.16 18.60 -15.42
CA ASP A 101 -3.46 19.86 -16.07
C ASP A 101 -4.24 19.61 -17.38
N PRO A 102 -5.41 20.24 -17.57
CA PRO A 102 -6.27 19.97 -18.72
C PRO A 102 -5.70 20.47 -20.06
N GLN A 103 -4.84 21.49 -20.05
CA GLN A 103 -4.23 22.07 -21.25
C GLN A 103 -3.00 21.28 -21.68
N THR A 104 -2.08 21.03 -20.75
CA THR A 104 -0.80 20.39 -21.05
C THR A 104 -0.86 18.86 -20.99
N LYS A 105 -1.90 18.30 -20.36
CA LYS A 105 -2.04 16.86 -20.04
C LYS A 105 -0.90 16.32 -19.15
N LYS A 106 -0.15 17.21 -18.51
CA LYS A 106 0.92 16.86 -17.58
C LYS A 106 0.39 16.74 -16.16
N ILE A 107 1.02 15.86 -15.38
CA ILE A 107 0.80 15.76 -13.94
C ILE A 107 1.42 16.99 -13.28
N SER A 108 0.61 17.84 -12.67
CA SER A 108 1.06 19.03 -11.93
C SER A 108 1.31 18.74 -10.45
N ASN A 109 0.67 17.71 -9.90
CA ASN A 109 0.88 17.26 -8.52
C ASN A 109 0.65 15.73 -8.43
N ALA A 110 1.38 15.07 -7.53
CA ALA A 110 1.21 13.66 -7.23
C ALA A 110 1.55 13.41 -5.75
N ASN A 111 0.58 12.94 -4.97
CA ASN A 111 0.75 12.64 -3.55
C ASN A 111 0.12 11.30 -3.15
N CYS A 112 0.73 10.65 -2.17
CA CYS A 112 0.17 9.44 -1.57
C CYS A 112 -0.81 9.83 -0.45
N GLY A 113 -1.94 9.13 -0.38
CA GLY A 113 -2.98 9.36 0.63
C GLY A 113 -4.38 9.44 0.08
#